data_AF-A0A8X6VV63-F1
#
_entry.id   AF-A0A8X6VV63-F1
#
_cell.length_a   1.000
_cell.length_b   1.000
_cell.length_c   1.000
_cell.angle_alpha   90.00
_cell.angle_beta   90.00
_cell.angle_gamma   90.00
#
_symmetry.space_group_name_H-M   'P 1'
#
loop_
_entity.id
_entity.type
_entity.pdbx_description
1 polymer ?
#
loop_
_entity_poly.entity_id
_entity_poly.type
_entity_poly.pdbx_seq_one_letter_code
_entity_poly.pdbx_strand_id
1 'polypeptide(L)'
;MKIITVNNYEDFYSDFPVSQDILPPLTEKDFNLSGLDSKIKNRLFQLLISHKSAFARSTVELSAAASEHHRINLQHDYPIKCPIYKIPFNLRNEFRRQIADLEKAGIISKSNSQYNTPALFVKKKKKNGA
;
A
#
# COMPACT_ATOMS: atom_id res chain seq x y z
N MET A 1 -16.58 27.87 -17.95
CA MET A 1 -15.61 27.51 -16.89
C MET A 1 -14.70 26.43 -17.47
N LYS A 2 -13.41 26.73 -17.66
CA LYS A 2 -12.47 25.81 -18.34
C LYS A 2 -11.93 24.87 -17.27
N ILE A 3 -12.29 23.59 -17.34
CA ILE A 3 -11.73 22.56 -16.45
C ILE A 3 -10.29 22.33 -16.91
N ILE A 4 -9.32 22.57 -16.02
CA ILE A 4 -7.90 22.37 -16.30
C ILE A 4 -7.43 21.17 -15.48
N THR A 5 -6.81 20.22 -16.17
CA THR A 5 -6.34 18.96 -15.59
C THR A 5 -4.83 19.05 -15.42
N VAL A 6 -4.34 19.21 -14.19
CA VAL A 6 -2.92 18.95 -13.88
C VAL A 6 -2.75 17.49 -13.65
N ASN A 7 -2.37 16.77 -14.70
CA ASN A 7 -1.97 15.38 -14.62
C ASN A 7 -1.22 15.04 -15.90
N ASN A 8 0.12 15.06 -15.84
CA ASN A 8 1.01 14.45 -16.83
C ASN A 8 0.89 12.91 -16.71
N TYR A 9 -0.30 12.37 -16.97
CA TYR A 9 -0.59 10.94 -16.83
C TYR A 9 -0.17 10.12 -18.05
N GLU A 10 0.29 10.77 -19.13
CA GLU A 10 0.76 10.06 -20.33
C GLU A 10 1.99 9.18 -20.05
N ASP A 11 2.74 9.44 -18.97
CA ASP A 11 3.99 8.72 -18.63
C ASP A 11 3.83 7.57 -17.62
N PHE A 12 2.64 7.34 -17.04
CA PHE A 12 2.41 6.31 -16.02
C PHE A 12 1.73 5.05 -16.58
N TYR A 13 2.16 4.63 -17.77
CA TYR A 13 1.92 3.27 -18.28
C TYR A 13 3.15 2.42 -18.00
N SER A 14 3.36 2.06 -16.74
CA SER A 14 4.01 0.78 -16.47
C SER A 14 3.06 0.03 -15.57
N ASP A 15 2.56 -1.08 -16.08
CA ASP A 15 1.89 -2.13 -15.31
C ASP A 15 2.52 -2.16 -13.92
N PHE A 16 1.75 -1.87 -12.87
CA PHE A 16 2.25 -2.08 -11.51
C PHE A 16 2.77 -3.51 -11.51
N PRO A 17 4.08 -3.76 -11.30
CA PRO A 17 4.59 -5.11 -11.36
C PRO A 17 3.96 -5.81 -10.18
N VAL A 18 2.88 -6.56 -10.46
CA VAL A 18 2.27 -7.49 -9.53
C VAL A 18 3.34 -8.52 -9.29
N SER A 19 4.19 -8.23 -8.31
CA SER A 19 5.39 -8.99 -8.03
C SER A 19 4.95 -10.18 -7.19
N GLN A 20 4.17 -11.08 -7.80
CA GLN A 20 3.72 -12.33 -7.22
C GLN A 20 4.91 -13.23 -6.81
N ASP A 21 6.11 -12.93 -7.32
CA ASP A 21 7.32 -13.73 -7.16
C ASP A 21 8.21 -13.33 -5.97
N ILE A 22 7.83 -12.34 -5.16
CA ILE A 22 8.72 -11.86 -4.07
C ILE A 22 8.45 -12.59 -2.73
N LEU A 23 7.31 -13.26 -2.57
CA LEU A 23 6.90 -13.80 -1.28
C LEU A 23 7.07 -15.32 -1.18
N PRO A 24 7.48 -15.83 0.00
CA PRO A 24 7.56 -17.26 0.24
C PRO A 24 6.16 -17.91 0.12
N PRO A 25 6.11 -19.19 -0.28
CA PRO A 25 4.84 -19.91 -0.40
C PRO A 25 4.12 -19.97 0.95
N LEU A 26 2.79 -19.91 0.90
CA LEU A 26 1.94 -20.08 2.08
C LEU A 26 2.16 -21.45 2.71
N THR A 27 2.34 -21.46 4.03
CA THR A 27 2.51 -22.68 4.82
C THR A 27 1.41 -22.79 5.87
N GLU A 28 1.22 -23.99 6.42
CA GLU A 28 0.24 -24.19 7.50
C GLU A 28 0.47 -23.27 8.72
N LYS A 29 1.71 -22.83 8.94
CA LYS A 29 2.09 -21.96 10.07
C LYS A 29 1.58 -20.54 9.93
N ASP A 30 1.21 -20.13 8.71
CA ASP A 30 0.65 -18.80 8.45
C ASP A 30 -0.80 -18.67 8.91
N PHE A 31 -1.45 -19.79 9.21
CA PHE A 31 -2.84 -19.84 9.62
C PHE A 31 -2.98 -20.40 11.03
N ASN A 32 -3.82 -19.76 11.86
CA ASN A 32 -4.20 -20.35 13.13
C ASN A 32 -5.27 -21.44 12.90
N LEU A 33 -4.81 -22.68 12.79
CA LEU A 33 -5.66 -23.86 12.61
C LEU A 33 -5.72 -24.75 13.86
N SER A 34 -5.39 -24.18 15.03
CA SER A 34 -5.42 -24.91 16.31
C SER A 34 -6.85 -25.29 16.71
N GLY A 35 -7.02 -26.47 17.30
CA GLY A 35 -8.32 -26.95 17.79
C GLY A 35 -9.25 -27.55 16.73
N LEU A 36 -8.77 -27.76 15.49
CA LEU A 36 -9.54 -28.42 14.43
C LEU A 36 -9.12 -29.89 14.26
N ASP A 37 -10.09 -30.73 13.89
CA ASP A 37 -9.82 -32.11 13.46
C ASP A 37 -8.97 -32.15 12.18
N SER A 38 -8.12 -33.17 12.05
CA SER A 38 -7.18 -33.33 10.94
C SER A 38 -7.85 -33.30 9.56
N LYS A 39 -9.07 -33.84 9.44
CA LYS A 39 -9.80 -33.85 8.16
C LYS A 39 -10.30 -32.45 7.79
N ILE A 40 -10.84 -31.74 8.78
CA ILE A 40 -11.36 -30.37 8.61
C ILE A 40 -10.21 -29.40 8.35
N LYS A 41 -9.11 -29.53 9.08
CA LYS A 41 -7.90 -28.74 8.94
C LYS A 41 -7.37 -28.78 7.51
N ASN A 42 -7.23 -29.98 6.93
CA ASN A 42 -6.77 -30.13 5.55
C ASN A 42 -7.72 -29.48 4.54
N ARG A 43 -9.03 -29.67 4.71
CA ARG A 43 -10.02 -29.06 3.82
C ARG A 43 -9.98 -27.54 3.86
N LEU A 44 -9.87 -26.96 5.05
CA LEU A 44 -9.78 -25.50 5.24
C LEU A 44 -8.47 -24.95 4.66
N PHE A 45 -7.34 -25.62 4.88
CA PHE A 45 -6.06 -25.21 4.33
C PHE A 45 -6.08 -25.16 2.78
N GLN A 46 -6.67 -26.16 2.13
CA GLN A 46 -6.85 -26.17 0.68
C GLN A 46 -7.74 -25.02 0.19
N LEU A 47 -8.81 -24.69 0.93
CA LEU A 47 -9.69 -23.57 0.60
C LEU A 47 -8.93 -22.22 0.69
N LEU A 48 -8.12 -22.04 1.72
CA LEU A 48 -7.33 -20.82 1.93
C LEU A 48 -6.27 -20.65 0.83
N ILE A 49 -5.58 -21.73 0.43
CA ILE A 49 -4.62 -21.68 -0.66
C ILE A 49 -5.30 -21.37 -2.00
N SER A 50 -6.44 -22.01 -2.30
CA SER A 50 -7.16 -21.77 -3.56
C SER A 50 -7.64 -20.33 -3.71
N HIS A 51 -7.93 -19.64 -2.60
CA HIS A 51 -8.36 -18.25 -2.58
C HIS A 51 -7.26 -17.30 -2.07
N LYS A 52 -5.97 -17.64 -2.27
CA LYS A 52 -4.85 -16.82 -1.78
C LYS A 52 -4.90 -15.36 -2.25
N SER A 53 -5.44 -15.10 -3.44
CA SER A 53 -5.55 -13.76 -4.03
C SER A 53 -6.61 -12.88 -3.35
N ALA A 54 -7.51 -13.45 -2.55
CA ALA A 54 -8.53 -12.71 -1.83
C ALA A 54 -7.99 -12.04 -0.56
N PHE A 55 -6.77 -12.39 -0.13
CA PHE A 55 -6.17 -11.91 1.10
C PHE A 55 -4.84 -11.24 0.83
N ALA A 56 -4.51 -10.22 1.62
CA ALA A 56 -3.19 -9.60 1.65
C ALA A 56 -2.62 -9.70 3.08
N ARG A 57 -1.42 -10.25 3.20
CA ARG A 57 -0.66 -10.32 4.47
C ARG A 57 0.17 -9.06 4.71
N SER A 58 0.58 -8.41 3.62
CA SER A 58 1.43 -7.23 3.65
C SER A 58 1.00 -6.24 2.59
N THR A 59 1.46 -4.99 2.73
CA THR A 59 1.22 -3.92 1.78
C THR A 59 1.74 -4.23 0.37
N VAL A 60 2.74 -5.10 0.25
CA VAL A 60 3.33 -5.51 -1.04
C VAL A 60 2.39 -6.44 -1.82
N GLU A 61 1.47 -7.13 -1.15
CA GLU A 61 0.48 -8.01 -1.78
C GLU A 61 -0.76 -7.27 -2.27
N LEU A 62 -0.85 -5.95 -2.03
CA LEU A 62 -1.99 -5.16 -2.46
C LEU A 62 -2.02 -5.08 -3.99
N SER A 63 -3.15 -5.47 -4.57
CA SER A 63 -3.43 -5.30 -5.99
C SER A 63 -4.11 -3.96 -6.27
N ALA A 64 -3.96 -3.47 -7.49
CA ALA A 64 -4.67 -2.30 -7.97
C ALA A 64 -6.02 -2.72 -8.59
N ALA A 65 -7.04 -1.85 -8.43
CA ALA A 65 -8.27 -1.99 -9.20
C ALA A 65 -7.99 -1.58 -10.65
N ALA A 66 -8.11 -2.53 -11.59
CA ALA A 66 -7.73 -2.33 -12.98
C ALA A 66 -8.79 -1.59 -13.83
N SER A 67 -10.00 -1.39 -13.31
CA SER A 67 -11.12 -0.95 -14.15
C SER A 67 -11.09 0.53 -14.53
N GLU A 68 -10.71 1.44 -13.64
CA GLU A 68 -10.85 2.88 -13.89
C GLU A 68 -9.81 3.71 -13.14
N HIS A 69 -9.26 4.73 -13.81
CA HIS A 69 -8.32 5.68 -13.20
C HIS A 69 -9.06 6.89 -12.63
N HIS A 70 -8.79 7.22 -11.36
CA HIS A 70 -9.36 8.40 -10.74
C HIS A 70 -8.72 9.68 -11.28
N ARG A 71 -9.55 10.64 -11.73
CA ARG A 71 -9.12 11.98 -12.17
C ARG A 71 -9.58 13.04 -11.17
N ILE A 72 -8.66 13.88 -10.72
CA ILE A 72 -8.93 15.01 -9.83
C ILE A 72 -9.09 16.26 -10.69
N ASN A 73 -10.31 16.79 -10.78
CA ASN A 73 -10.59 18.02 -11.52
C ASN A 73 -10.33 19.24 -10.64
N LEU A 74 -9.40 20.11 -11.04
CA LEU A 74 -9.11 21.34 -10.30
C LEU A 74 -9.99 22.50 -10.77
N GLN A 75 -10.26 23.42 -9.85
CA GLN A 75 -10.87 24.71 -10.18
C GLN A 75 -9.85 25.66 -10.83
N HIS A 76 -8.60 25.61 -10.34
CA HIS A 76 -7.47 26.40 -10.82
C HIS A 76 -6.16 25.63 -10.66
N ASP A 77 -5.17 25.91 -11.50
CA ASP A 77 -3.86 25.24 -11.50
C ASP A 77 -2.77 26.11 -10.83
N TYR A 78 -3.06 26.60 -9.63
CA TYR A 78 -2.08 27.34 -8.84
C TYR A 78 -1.38 26.39 -7.86
N PRO A 79 -0.06 26.15 -8.00
CA PRO A 79 0.64 25.18 -7.17
C PRO A 79 0.74 25.65 -5.72
N ILE A 80 0.41 24.77 -4.79
CA ILE A 80 0.54 25.01 -3.34
C ILE A 80 1.77 24.27 -2.83
N LYS A 81 2.72 25.01 -2.22
CA LYS A 81 3.94 24.46 -1.62
C LYS A 81 4.00 24.80 -0.13
N CYS A 82 3.82 23.80 0.71
CA CYS A 82 3.94 23.93 2.15
C CYS A 82 5.31 23.41 2.63
N PRO A 83 5.93 24.02 3.67
CA PRO A 83 7.19 23.55 4.24
C PRO A 83 7.03 22.19 4.96
N ILE A 84 8.07 21.36 4.92
CA ILE A 84 8.06 20.00 5.49
C ILE A 84 8.32 20.03 7.01
N TYR A 85 7.59 19.22 7.78
CA TYR A 85 7.85 19.04 9.20
C TYR A 85 9.05 18.14 9.47
N LYS A 86 9.83 18.47 10.52
CA LYS A 86 10.96 17.65 10.95
C LYS A 86 10.46 16.35 11.61
N ILE A 87 11.00 15.22 11.19
CA ILE A 87 10.72 13.93 11.82
C ILE A 87 11.62 13.73 13.06
N PRO A 88 11.02 13.46 14.25
CA PRO A 88 11.76 13.16 15.48
C PRO A 88 12.76 12.01 15.30
N PHE A 89 13.95 12.12 15.89
CA PHE A 89 15.06 11.18 15.68
C PHE A 89 14.69 9.72 15.97
N ASN A 90 13.97 9.47 17.05
CA ASN A 90 13.51 8.14 17.46
C ASN A 90 12.54 7.50 16.46
N LEU A 91 11.89 8.29 15.59
CA LEU A 91 10.90 7.81 14.62
C LEU A 91 11.46 7.72 13.20
N ARG A 92 12.68 8.22 12.93
CA ARG A 92 13.25 8.26 11.57
C ARG A 92 13.43 6.89 10.95
N ASN A 93 13.85 5.90 11.74
CA ASN A 93 14.08 4.55 11.23
C ASN A 93 12.76 3.90 10.80
N GLU A 94 11.72 4.04 11.62
CA GLU A 94 10.39 3.53 11.30
C GLU A 94 9.75 4.27 10.12
N PHE A 95 9.91 5.60 10.08
CA PHE A 95 9.46 6.41 8.96
C PHE A 95 10.09 5.96 7.64
N ARG A 96 11.42 5.78 7.61
CA ARG A 96 12.14 5.28 6.42
C ARG A 96 11.67 3.89 6.01
N ARG A 97 11.46 2.98 6.97
CA ARG A 97 10.97 1.63 6.72
C ARG A 97 9.61 1.67 6.02
N GLN A 98 8.65 2.44 6.55
CA GLN A 98 7.32 2.55 5.95
C GLN A 98 7.34 3.17 4.55
N ILE A 99 8.15 4.21 4.32
CA ILE A 99 8.32 4.81 2.99
C ILE A 99 8.90 3.79 2.00
N ALA A 100 9.92 3.04 2.40
CA ALA A 100 10.51 2.00 1.56
C ALA A 100 9.52 0.86 1.25
N ASP A 101 8.71 0.45 2.23
CA ASP A 101 7.68 -0.57 2.04
C ASP A 101 6.61 -0.11 1.02
N LEU A 102 6.19 1.17 1.09
CA LEU A 102 5.24 1.77 0.15
C LEU A 102 5.84 1.95 -1.26
N GLU A 103 7.11 2.36 -1.35
CA GLU A 103 7.83 2.48 -2.62
C GLU A 103 8.00 1.11 -3.28
N LYS A 104 8.36 0.08 -2.51
CA LYS A 104 8.47 -1.31 -2.98
C LYS A 104 7.12 -1.88 -3.44
N ALA A 105 6.03 -1.54 -2.75
CA ALA A 105 4.69 -1.92 -3.15
C ALA A 105 4.17 -1.15 -4.39
N GLY A 106 4.91 -0.16 -4.89
CA GLY A 106 4.50 0.68 -6.01
C GLY A 106 3.38 1.67 -5.67
N ILE A 107 3.03 1.85 -4.40
CA ILE A 107 1.94 2.76 -3.97
C ILE A 107 2.39 4.23 -4.08
N ILE A 108 3.67 4.49 -3.84
CA ILE A 108 4.27 5.82 -4.00
C ILE A 108 5.45 5.75 -4.96
N SER A 109 5.75 6.87 -5.59
CA SER A 109 6.89 7.03 -6.49
C SER A 109 7.61 8.36 -6.25
N LYS A 110 8.87 8.43 -6.67
CA LYS A 110 9.60 9.69 -6.69
C LYS A 110 9.03 10.58 -7.80
N SER A 111 8.81 11.84 -7.48
CA SER A 111 8.30 12.83 -8.43
C SER A 111 8.97 14.18 -8.22
N ASN A 112 8.96 15.01 -9.26
CA ASN A 112 9.36 16.41 -9.19
C ASN A 112 8.11 17.29 -9.37
N SER A 113 7.33 17.43 -8.30
CA SER A 113 6.04 18.13 -8.33
C SER A 113 6.17 19.60 -7.93
N GLN A 114 5.39 20.46 -8.59
CA GLN A 114 5.19 21.84 -8.14
C GLN A 114 4.26 21.92 -6.91
N TYR A 115 3.54 20.85 -6.60
CA TYR A 115 2.69 20.74 -5.42
C TYR A 115 3.43 20.04 -4.28
N ASN A 116 3.32 20.55 -3.05
CA ASN A 116 3.89 19.91 -1.87
C ASN A 116 3.07 20.15 -0.61
N THR A 117 2.79 19.08 0.14
CA THR A 117 2.11 19.12 1.44
C THR A 117 2.92 18.34 2.48
N PRO A 118 3.08 18.84 3.71
CA PRO A 118 3.89 18.15 4.72
C PRO A 118 3.25 16.83 5.16
N ALA A 119 4.06 15.77 5.23
CA ALA A 119 3.66 14.52 5.85
C ALA A 119 3.72 14.62 7.39
N LEU A 120 2.70 14.10 8.05
CA LEU A 120 2.59 14.04 9.50
C LEU A 120 2.76 12.59 9.97
N PHE A 121 3.78 12.33 10.80
CA PHE A 121 4.02 11.01 11.36
C PHE A 121 3.42 10.89 12.76
N VAL A 122 2.36 10.09 12.88
CA VAL A 122 1.58 9.97 14.13
C VAL A 122 1.64 8.54 14.65
N LYS A 123 1.94 8.40 15.94
CA LYS A 123 1.87 7.11 16.64
C LYS A 123 0.40 6.72 16.84
N LYS A 124 -0.02 5.62 16.22
CA LYS A 124 -1.32 5.01 16.53
C LYS A 124 -1.29 4.41 17.94
N LYS A 125 -2.40 4.57 18.68
CA LYS A 125 -2.56 3.97 20.01
C LYS A 125 -2.45 2.45 19.86
N LYS A 126 -1.62 1.81 20.69
CA LYS A 126 -1.62 0.35 20.79
C LYS A 126 -2.98 -0.09 21.32
N LYS A 127 -3.59 -1.11 20.72
CA LYS A 127 -4.70 -1.80 21.37
C LYS A 127 -4.12 -2.44 22.64
N ASN A 128 -4.53 -1.94 23.81
CA ASN A 128 -4.24 -2.58 25.08
C ASN A 128 -5.30 -3.68 25.23
N GLY A 129 -4.91 -4.94 25.10
CA GLY A 129 -5.80 -6.09 25.32
C GLY A 129 -6.31 -6.75 24.03
N ALA A 130 -5.56 -7.77 23.60
CA ALA A 130 -6.03 -9.05 23.08
C ALA A 130 -4.85 -10.02 23.18
#